data_AF-A0A969IK39-F1
#
_entry.id   AF-A0A969IK39-F1
#
_cell.length_a   1.000
_cell.length_b   1.000
_cell.length_c   1.000
_cell.angle_alpha   90.00
_cell.angle_beta   90.00
_cell.angle_gamma   90.00
#
_symmetry.space_group_name_H-M   'P 1'
#
loop_
_entity.id
_entity.type
_entity.pdbx_description
1 polymer ?
#
loop_
_entity_poly.entity_id
_entity_poly.type
_entity_poly.pdbx_seq_one_letter_code
_entity_poly.pdbx_strand_id
1 'polypeptide(L)' 'MFGEIAPIDGGPRWATVVACEPCLVAAFPADLLWNIMKTKPKIMAVMLKRLAKTVREISPSLVAFLSHAG' A
#
# COMPACT_ATOMS: atom_id res chain seq x y z
N MET A 1 4.48 4.55 3.85
CA MET A 1 4.56 3.10 4.18
C MET A 1 4.40 2.31 2.89
N PHE A 2 4.95 1.11 2.81
CA PHE A 2 4.84 0.27 1.63
C PHE A 2 4.59 -1.17 2.07
N GLY A 3 4.10 -2.01 1.16
CA GLY A 3 3.82 -3.41 1.44
C GLY A 3 2.53 -3.65 2.25
N GLU A 4 1.66 -2.64 2.39
CA GLU A 4 0.41 -2.78 3.16
C GLU A 4 -0.69 -3.57 2.46
N ILE A 5 -0.61 -3.75 1.14
CA ILE A 5 -1.69 -4.36 0.35
C ILE A 5 -1.71 -5.88 0.52
N ALA A 6 -0.57 -6.55 0.38
CA ALA A 6 -0.49 -8.01 0.49
C ALA A 6 -1.04 -8.58 1.82
N PRO A 7 -0.81 -7.95 3.00
CA PRO A 7 -1.46 -8.36 4.24
C PRO A 7 -2.99 -8.20 4.28
N ILE A 8 -3.58 -7.42 3.38
CA ILE A 8 -5.01 -7.11 3.33
C ILE A 8 -5.74 -8.02 2.34
N ASP A 9 -5.19 -8.21 1.14
CA ASP A 9 -5.84 -8.97 0.06
C ASP A 9 -5.31 -10.41 -0.09
N GLY A 10 -4.21 -10.75 0.60
CA GLY A 10 -3.58 -12.07 0.50
C GLY A 10 -2.84 -12.32 -0.82
N GLY A 11 -2.71 -11.29 -1.67
CA GLY A 11 -2.04 -11.38 -2.96
C GLY A 11 -0.51 -11.27 -2.87
N PRO A 12 0.19 -11.41 -4.01
CA PRO A 12 1.62 -11.12 -4.08
C PRO A 12 1.91 -9.64 -3.82
N ARG A 13 3.18 -9.28 -3.64
CA ARG A 13 3.60 -7.88 -3.50
C ARG A 13 3.15 -7.07 -4.71
N TRP A 14 2.48 -5.94 -4.46
CA TRP A 14 1.99 -5.05 -5.52
C TRP A 14 3.11 -4.35 -6.29
N ALA A 15 4.24 -4.05 -5.61
CA ALA A 15 5.36 -3.34 -6.20
C ALA A 15 6.69 -3.77 -5.57
N THR A 16 7.78 -3.42 -6.25
CA THR A 16 9.15 -3.58 -5.75
C THR A 16 9.64 -2.27 -5.15
N VAL A 17 10.31 -2.34 -4.00
CA VAL A 17 10.91 -1.19 -3.32
C VAL A 17 12.42 -1.44 -3.25
N VAL A 18 13.19 -0.43 -3.67
CA VAL A 18 14.67 -0.47 -3.67
C VAL A 18 15.16 0.72 -2.85
N ALA A 19 16.13 0.49 -1.98
CA ALA A 19 16.81 1.57 -1.26
C ALA A 19 17.86 2.21 -2.17
N CYS A 20 17.72 3.51 -2.43
CA CYS A 20 18.70 4.28 -3.23
C CYS A 20 19.90 4.77 -2.42
N GLU A 21 19.76 4.73 -1.09
CA GLU A 21 20.75 5.17 -0.11
C GLU A 21 20.58 4.34 1.18
N PRO A 22 21.54 4.36 2.12
CA PRO A 22 21.39 3.67 3.39
C PRO A 22 20.12 4.10 4.13
N CYS A 23 19.23 3.15 4.41
CA CYS A 23 17.94 3.40 5.03
C CYS A 23 17.68 2.48 6.22
N LEU A 24 16.94 2.98 7.21
CA LEU A 24 16.42 2.19 8.32
C LEU A 24 14.92 1.94 8.10
N VAL A 25 14.49 0.67 8.19
CA VAL A 25 13.10 0.27 7.96
C VAL A 25 12.55 -0.45 9.19
N ALA A 26 11.40 0.01 9.69
CA ALA A 26 10.60 -0.74 10.64
C ALA A 26 9.73 -1.76 9.89
N ALA A 27 9.84 -3.03 10.27
CA ALA A 27 9.09 -4.12 9.66
C ALA A 27 8.26 -4.85 10.72
N PHE A 28 7.12 -5.42 10.29
CA PHE A 28 6.27 -6.26 11.11
C PHE A 28 5.67 -7.40 10.27
N PRO A 29 5.27 -8.52 10.90
CA PRO A 29 4.58 -9.61 10.21
C PRO A 29 3.22 -9.20 9.62
N ALA A 30 2.84 -9.80 8.49
CA ALA A 30 1.59 -9.48 7.80
C ALA A 30 0.35 -9.78 8.67
N ASP A 31 0.37 -10.91 9.38
CA ASP A 31 -0.68 -11.33 10.32
C ASP A 31 -0.82 -10.36 11.49
N LEU A 32 0.27 -9.75 11.96
CA LEU A 32 0.22 -8.72 12.99
C LEU A 32 -0.55 -7.49 12.51
N LEU A 33 -0.29 -7.00 11.29
CA LEU A 33 -1.03 -5.87 10.74
C LEU A 33 -2.51 -6.20 10.61
N TRP A 34 -2.83 -7.36 10.04
CA TRP A 34 -4.21 -7.80 9.88
C TRP A 34 -4.94 -7.89 11.23
N ASN A 35 -4.29 -8.46 12.25
CA ASN A 35 -4.83 -8.55 13.59
C ASN A 35 -5.01 -7.17 14.26
N ILE A 36 -4.06 -6.25 14.08
CA ILE A 36 -4.18 -4.87 14.58
C ILE A 36 -5.36 -4.16 13.91
N MET A 37 -5.55 -4.29 12.60
CA MET A 37 -6.67 -3.66 11.90
C MET A 37 -8.02 -4.21 12.38
N LYS A 38 -8.14 -5.52 12.60
CA LYS A 38 -9.36 -6.14 13.15
C LYS A 38 -9.66 -5.70 14.59
N THR A 39 -8.63 -5.47 15.40
CA THR A 39 -8.80 -5.18 16.84
C THR A 39 -8.79 -3.70 17.18
N LYS A 40 -8.30 -2.83 16.28
CA LYS A 40 -8.18 -1.38 16.49
C LYS A 40 -8.90 -0.61 15.36
N PRO A 41 -10.20 -0.29 15.51
CA PRO A 41 -10.99 0.38 14.47
C PRO A 41 -10.41 1.71 13.97
N LYS A 42 -9.73 2.46 14.85
CA LYS A 42 -9.03 3.70 14.47
C LYS A 42 -7.91 3.44 13.44
N ILE A 43 -7.17 2.34 13.60
CA ILE A 43 -6.12 1.95 12.65
C ILE A 43 -6.75 1.48 11.34
N MET A 44 -7.82 0.67 11.40
CA MET A 44 -8.56 0.27 10.20
C MET A 44 -9.04 1.48 9.39
N ALA A 45 -9.64 2.48 10.04
CA ALA A 45 -10.11 3.69 9.36
C ALA A 45 -8.98 4.47 8.67
N VAL A 46 -7.79 4.54 9.28
CA VAL A 46 -6.61 5.15 8.68
C VAL A 46 -6.17 4.36 7.44
N MET A 47 -6.12 3.03 7.53
CA MET A 47 -5.71 2.16 6.41
C MET A 47 -6.69 2.26 5.23
N LEU A 48 -8.00 2.22 5.48
CA LEU A 48 -9.02 2.36 4.43
C LEU A 48 -8.93 3.72 3.71
N LYS A 49 -8.78 4.81 4.46
CA LYS A 49 -8.60 6.15 3.86
C LYS A 49 -7.36 6.21 2.98
N ARG A 50 -6.27 5.58 3.42
CA ARG A 50 -5.00 5.53 2.68
C ARG A 50 -5.13 4.71 1.40
N LEU A 51 -5.76 3.54 1.44
CA LEU A 51 -6.02 2.73 0.25
C LEU A 51 -6.88 3.50 -0.77
N ALA A 52 -7.96 4.13 -0.31
CA ALA A 52 -8.83 4.93 -1.17
C ALA A 52 -8.10 6.14 -1.81
N LYS A 53 -7.15 6.74 -1.09
CA LYS A 53 -6.28 7.79 -1.64
C LYS A 53 -5.32 7.22 -2.68
N THR A 54 -4.67 6.10 -2.38
CA THR A 54 -3.70 5.45 -3.29
C THR A 54 -4.34 5.05 -4.61
N VAL A 55 -5.55 4.46 -4.58
CA VAL A 55 -6.30 4.13 -5.80
C VAL A 55 -6.62 5.39 -6.63
N ARG A 56 -7.04 6.49 -5.98
CA ARG A 56 -7.30 7.77 -6.65
C ARG A 56 -6.05 8.41 -7.25
N GLU A 57 -4.88 8.18 -6.68
CA GLU A 57 -3.62 8.72 -7.20
C GLU A 57 -3.09 7.91 -8.40
N ILE A 58 -3.47 6.63 -8.51
CA ILE A 58 -3.09 5.77 -9.64
C ILE A 58 -3.92 6.08 -10.90
N SER A 59 -5.19 6.43 -10.75
CA SER A 59 -6.08 6.71 -11.90
C SER A 59 -5.59 7.83 -12.83
N PRO A 60 -5.15 9.00 -12.36
CA PRO A 60 -4.65 10.06 -13.23
C PRO A 60 -3.40 9.66 -14.02
N SER A 61 -2.48 8.92 -13.39
CA SER A 61 -1.20 8.51 -13.99
C SER A 61 -1.37 7.42 -15.05
N LEU A 62 -2.29 6.47 -14.82
CA LEU A 62 -2.58 5.39 -15.76
C LEU A 62 -3.28 5.92 -17.02
N VAL A 63 -4.23 6.86 -16.87
CA VAL A 63 -4.88 7.51 -18.02
C VAL A 63 -3.86 8.33 -18.81
N ALA A 64 -3.01 9.12 -18.15
CA ALA A 64 -1.98 9.90 -18.83
C ALA A 64 -0.96 9.03 -19.60
N PHE A 65 -0.56 7.88 -19.03
CA PHE A 65 0.33 6.92 -19.69
C PHE A 65 -0.32 6.30 -20.94
N LEU A 66 -1.59 5.90 -20.84
CA LEU A 66 -2.34 5.34 -21.98
C LEU A 66 -2.64 6.39 -23.06
N SER A 67 -2.78 7.67 -22.71
CA SER A 67 -3.02 8.76 -23.67
C SER A 67 -1.77 9.23 -24.44
N HIS A 68 -0.56 8.93 -23.97
CA HIS A 68 0.71 9.27 -24.66
C HIS A 68 1.36 8.06 -25.35
N ALA A 69 0.81 6.87 -25.17
CA ALA A 69 1.27 5.64 -25.82
C ALA A 69 0.51 5.34 -27.14
N GLY A 70 -0.28 6.31 -27.63
CA GLY A 70 -1.02 6.24 -28.90
C GLY A 70 -0.44 7.18 -29.95
#